data_AF-A0A949VRH8-F1
#
_entry.id   AF-A0A949VRH8-F1
#
_cell.length_a   1.000
_cell.length_b   1.000
_cell.length_c   1.000
_cell.angle_alpha   90.00
_cell.angle_beta   90.00
_cell.angle_gamma   90.00
#
_symmetry.space_group_name_H-M   'P 1'
#
loop_
_entity.id
_entity.type
_entity.pdbx_description
1 polymer ?
#
loop_
_entity_poly.entity_id
_entity_poly.type
_entity_poly.pdbx_seq_one_letter_code
_entity_poly.pdbx_strand_id
1 'polypeptide(L)'
;MAATLTTLYDRLLGKGSTRVDARWMEARPKVTDSRLRPFPNEDVSFHVKRIDNSHVIREQDPRTGKFCWKTIGAASVCTALVIGLGLPVGYRRMAGYQIEDLKQEYKRLQALNAELELREAKLLSPERLAELARLQEFVDPDPGRVIHLDEQSRPVMAMGREVKLGAPAGSAPADPGAR
;
A
#
# COMPACT_ATOMS: atom_id res chain seq x y z
N MET A 1 -2.97 -6.00 -29.19
CA MET A 1 -2.81 -6.12 -27.71
C MET A 1 -4.08 -5.64 -26.99
N ALA A 2 -5.28 -6.13 -27.36
CA ALA A 2 -6.54 -5.61 -26.81
C ALA A 2 -7.59 -6.73 -26.59
N ALA A 3 -7.15 -7.88 -26.07
CA ALA A 3 -8.02 -9.03 -25.82
C ALA A 3 -7.74 -9.69 -24.47
N THR A 4 -7.39 -8.90 -23.45
CA THR A 4 -6.96 -9.45 -22.14
C THR A 4 -7.98 -9.24 -21.03
N LEU A 5 -8.88 -8.26 -21.09
CA LEU A 5 -9.81 -7.98 -19.99
C LEU A 5 -11.18 -8.62 -20.18
N THR A 6 -11.71 -8.59 -21.42
CA THR A 6 -12.99 -9.23 -21.77
C THR A 6 -12.91 -10.75 -21.62
N THR A 7 -11.82 -11.38 -22.06
CA THR A 7 -11.58 -12.82 -21.93
C THR A 7 -11.42 -13.27 -20.47
N LEU A 8 -10.84 -12.43 -19.61
CA LEU A 8 -10.68 -12.73 -18.19
C LEU A 8 -12.02 -12.61 -17.45
N TYR A 9 -12.81 -11.58 -17.78
CA TYR A 9 -14.15 -11.39 -17.23
C TYR A 9 -15.09 -12.52 -17.63
N ASP A 10 -15.06 -12.93 -18.90
CA ASP A 10 -15.90 -14.03 -19.40
C ASP A 10 -15.46 -15.40 -18.86
N ARG A 11 -14.20 -15.55 -18.46
CA ARG A 11 -13.71 -16.76 -17.79
C ARG A 11 -14.08 -16.82 -16.30
N LEU A 12 -14.18 -15.67 -15.64
CA LEU A 12 -14.48 -15.59 -14.21
C LEU A 12 -15.99 -15.53 -13.93
N LEU A 13 -16.77 -14.89 -14.81
CA LEU A 13 -18.24 -14.77 -14.70
C LEU A 13 -19.01 -15.65 -15.70
N GLY A 14 -18.32 -16.30 -16.63
CA GLY A 14 -18.92 -17.15 -17.65
C GLY A 14 -19.70 -18.29 -17.04
N LYS A 15 -21.02 -18.20 -17.21
CA LYS A 15 -22.03 -19.27 -17.12
C LYS A 15 -21.39 -20.65 -16.94
N GLY A 16 -21.60 -21.22 -15.75
CA GLY A 16 -21.22 -22.58 -15.40
C GLY A 16 -21.29 -23.50 -16.61
N SER A 17 -20.10 -24.02 -16.95
CA SER A 17 -19.86 -24.99 -17.99
C SER A 17 -20.97 -26.05 -18.02
N THR A 18 -21.86 -25.93 -19.01
CA THR A 18 -22.70 -27.04 -19.48
C THR A 18 -22.06 -27.71 -20.69
N ARG A 19 -20.74 -27.57 -20.87
CA ARG A 19 -19.95 -28.43 -21.76
C ARG A 19 -19.60 -29.76 -21.09
N VAL A 20 -20.55 -30.28 -20.33
CA VAL A 20 -20.50 -31.64 -19.83
C VAL A 20 -21.26 -32.47 -20.87
N ASP A 21 -20.46 -33.13 -21.71
CA ASP A 21 -20.73 -34.51 -22.13
C ASP A 21 -21.63 -34.80 -23.35
N ALA A 22 -21.37 -34.16 -24.50
CA ALA A 22 -21.78 -34.74 -25.79
C ALA A 22 -20.95 -35.98 -26.18
N ARG A 23 -19.75 -36.13 -25.61
CA ARG A 23 -18.78 -37.20 -25.94
C ARG A 23 -19.13 -38.59 -25.41
N TRP A 24 -20.01 -38.70 -24.40
CA TRP A 24 -20.36 -39.99 -23.78
C TRP A 24 -21.57 -40.70 -24.43
N MET A 25 -22.26 -40.06 -25.36
CA MET A 25 -23.45 -40.63 -26.00
C MET A 25 -23.13 -41.47 -27.24
N GLU A 26 -21.98 -41.26 -27.88
CA GLU A 26 -21.70 -41.83 -29.21
C GLU A 26 -21.12 -43.26 -29.18
N ALA A 27 -20.75 -43.77 -28.00
CA ALA A 27 -19.96 -45.01 -27.87
C ALA A 27 -20.64 -46.14 -27.08
N ARG A 28 -21.98 -46.19 -26.99
CA ARG A 28 -22.66 -47.37 -26.42
C ARG A 28 -22.89 -48.42 -27.51
N PRO A 29 -22.20 -49.58 -27.48
CA PRO A 29 -22.44 -50.65 -28.44
C PRO A 29 -23.89 -51.11 -28.33
N LYS A 30 -24.56 -51.27 -29.48
CA LYS A 30 -25.91 -51.84 -29.55
C LYS A 30 -25.83 -53.30 -29.11
N VAL A 31 -26.17 -53.59 -27.85
CA VAL A 31 -26.29 -54.97 -27.36
C VAL A 31 -27.47 -55.61 -28.08
N THR A 32 -27.18 -56.43 -29.09
CA THR A 32 -28.17 -57.14 -29.90
C THR A 32 -28.47 -58.53 -29.38
N ASP A 33 -27.63 -59.07 -28.50
CA ASP A 33 -27.84 -60.39 -27.90
C ASP A 33 -28.27 -60.23 -26.43
N SER A 34 -29.44 -60.76 -26.12
CA SER A 34 -30.09 -60.71 -24.81
C SER A 34 -30.26 -62.09 -24.18
N ARG A 35 -29.62 -63.09 -24.79
CA ARG A 35 -29.58 -64.46 -24.28
C ARG A 35 -28.53 -64.57 -23.19
N LEU A 36 -28.96 -64.99 -22.01
CA LEU A 36 -28.03 -65.38 -20.96
C LEU A 36 -27.41 -66.75 -21.29
N ARG A 37 -26.33 -67.08 -20.59
CA ARG A 37 -25.79 -68.45 -20.59
C ARG A 37 -26.92 -69.41 -20.18
N PRO A 38 -27.20 -70.46 -20.96
CA PRO A 38 -28.29 -71.38 -20.65
C PRO A 38 -28.03 -72.06 -19.31
N PHE A 39 -29.00 -72.00 -18.41
CA PHE A 39 -29.04 -72.84 -17.22
C PHE A 39 -29.73 -74.17 -17.58
N PRO A 40 -29.37 -75.29 -16.93
CA PRO A 40 -30.04 -76.56 -17.20
C PRO A 40 -31.54 -76.42 -16.95
N ASN A 41 -32.33 -76.78 -17.97
CA ASN A 41 -33.81 -76.79 -18.00
C ASN A 41 -34.53 -75.44 -18.13
N GLU A 42 -33.84 -74.31 -18.39
CA GLU A 42 -34.51 -73.01 -18.62
C GLU A 42 -33.84 -72.15 -19.69
N ASP A 43 -34.63 -71.69 -20.67
CA ASP A 43 -34.24 -70.67 -21.65
C ASP A 43 -34.68 -69.27 -21.17
N VAL A 44 -33.87 -68.65 -20.31
CA VAL A 44 -34.14 -67.30 -19.79
C VAL A 44 -33.67 -66.24 -20.78
N SER A 45 -34.62 -65.54 -21.41
CA SER A 45 -34.36 -64.41 -22.31
C SER A 45 -34.84 -63.10 -21.68
N PHE A 46 -33.96 -62.10 -21.56
CA PHE A 46 -34.35 -60.78 -21.09
C PHE A 46 -34.84 -59.91 -22.25
N HIS A 47 -36.03 -59.33 -22.12
CA HIS A 47 -36.50 -58.34 -23.08
C HIS A 47 -35.84 -56.98 -22.80
N VAL A 48 -34.90 -56.57 -23.65
CA VAL A 48 -34.27 -55.24 -23.56
C VAL A 48 -35.21 -54.18 -24.12
N LYS A 49 -36.05 -53.60 -23.25
CA LYS A 49 -36.90 -52.47 -23.62
C LYS A 49 -36.03 -51.24 -23.89
N ARG A 50 -36.03 -50.75 -25.13
CA ARG A 50 -35.34 -49.51 -25.49
C ARG A 50 -36.12 -48.33 -24.93
N ILE A 51 -35.58 -47.69 -23.90
CA ILE A 51 -36.12 -46.44 -23.37
C ILE A 51 -35.65 -45.33 -24.31
N ASP A 52 -36.58 -44.84 -25.14
CA ASP A 52 -36.34 -43.66 -25.96
C ASP A 52 -36.59 -42.40 -25.13
N ASN A 53 -35.50 -41.72 -24.77
CA ASN A 53 -35.54 -40.45 -24.05
C ASN A 53 -35.33 -39.25 -24.99
N SER A 54 -35.47 -39.44 -26.30
CA SER A 54 -35.31 -38.38 -27.31
C SER A 54 -36.22 -37.17 -27.07
N HIS A 55 -37.39 -37.39 -26.48
CA HIS A 55 -38.36 -36.35 -26.16
C HIS A 55 -38.30 -35.83 -24.71
N VAL A 56 -37.34 -36.30 -23.91
CA VAL A 56 -37.17 -35.83 -22.53
C VAL A 56 -36.44 -34.48 -22.54
N ILE A 57 -37.24 -33.42 -22.60
CA ILE A 57 -36.74 -32.06 -22.41
C ILE A 57 -36.60 -31.84 -20.91
N ARG A 58 -35.42 -31.39 -20.47
CA ARG A 58 -35.20 -31.01 -19.07
C ARG A 58 -36.17 -29.88 -18.73
N GLU A 59 -37.04 -30.11 -17.77
CA GLU A 59 -37.94 -29.09 -17.26
C GLU A 59 -37.11 -28.00 -16.59
N GLN A 60 -37.01 -26.84 -17.24
CA GLN A 60 -36.32 -25.70 -16.68
C GLN A 60 -37.23 -25.06 -15.63
N ASP A 61 -37.05 -25.42 -14.36
CA ASP A 61 -37.71 -24.69 -13.28
C ASP A 61 -37.15 -23.26 -13.21
N PRO A 62 -37.95 -22.22 -13.54
CA PRO A 62 -37.50 -20.84 -13.53
C PRO A 62 -37.20 -20.32 -12.10
N ARG A 63 -37.63 -21.03 -11.06
CA ARG A 63 -37.36 -20.66 -9.66
C ARG A 63 -35.93 -20.94 -9.25
N THR A 64 -35.33 -22.01 -9.77
CA THR A 64 -33.94 -22.40 -9.48
C THR A 64 -32.95 -21.34 -9.96
N GLY A 65 -33.20 -20.76 -11.14
CA GLY A 65 -32.37 -19.66 -11.65
C GLY A 65 -32.36 -18.44 -10.72
N LYS A 66 -33.54 -18.02 -10.25
CA LYS A 66 -33.68 -16.86 -9.35
C LYS A 66 -33.02 -17.10 -7.99
N PHE A 67 -33.08 -18.32 -7.47
CA PHE A 67 -32.43 -18.66 -6.20
C PHE A 67 -30.90 -18.61 -6.30
N CYS A 68 -30.31 -19.18 -7.35
CA CYS A 68 -28.86 -19.11 -7.58
C CYS A 68 -28.35 -17.67 -7.74
N TRP A 69 -29.09 -16.79 -8.44
CA TRP A 69 -28.71 -15.38 -8.53
C TRP A 69 -28.79 -14.66 -7.19
N LYS A 70 -29.79 -14.98 -6.35
CA LYS A 70 -29.91 -14.45 -5.00
C LYS A 70 -28.76 -14.88 -4.10
N THR A 71 -28.33 -16.15 -4.16
CA THR A 71 -27.21 -16.65 -3.35
C THR A 71 -25.89 -16.04 -3.78
N ILE A 72 -25.64 -15.92 -5.09
CA ILE A 72 -24.44 -15.24 -5.62
C ILE A 72 -24.44 -13.77 -5.21
N GLY A 73 -25.58 -13.07 -5.32
CA GLY A 73 -25.71 -11.69 -4.88
C GLY A 73 -25.50 -11.50 -3.38
N ALA A 74 -26.03 -12.42 -2.56
CA ALA A 74 -25.80 -12.39 -1.12
C ALA A 74 -24.32 -12.61 -0.78
N ALA A 75 -23.67 -13.59 -1.41
CA ALA A 75 -22.25 -13.86 -1.21
C ALA A 75 -21.36 -12.69 -1.65
N SER A 76 -21.68 -12.04 -2.77
CA SER A 76 -20.91 -10.88 -3.24
C SER A 76 -21.06 -9.68 -2.31
N VAL A 77 -22.28 -9.40 -1.83
CA VAL A 77 -22.53 -8.33 -0.85
C VAL A 77 -21.80 -8.61 0.45
N CYS A 78 -21.90 -9.83 1.00
CA CYS A 78 -21.15 -10.21 2.20
C CYS A 78 -19.63 -10.02 2.01
N THR A 79 -19.09 -10.44 0.87
CA THR A 79 -17.66 -10.27 0.56
C THR A 79 -17.26 -8.80 0.50
N ALA A 80 -18.03 -7.96 -0.18
CA ALA A 80 -17.79 -6.52 -0.24
C ALA A 80 -17.87 -5.86 1.14
N LEU A 81 -18.78 -6.33 1.99
CA LEU A 81 -18.97 -5.82 3.35
C LEU A 81 -17.78 -6.19 4.26
N VAL A 82 -17.30 -7.44 4.19
CA VAL A 82 -16.10 -7.88 4.92
C VAL A 82 -14.87 -7.07 4.48
N ILE A 83 -14.69 -6.86 3.19
CA ILE A 83 -13.59 -6.04 2.66
C ILE A 83 -13.74 -4.59 3.15
N GLY A 84 -14.90 -3.98 2.90
CA GLY A 84 -15.17 -2.58 3.24
C GLY A 84 -15.01 -2.27 4.73
N LEU A 85 -15.43 -3.18 5.62
CA LEU A 85 -15.25 -3.03 7.07
C LEU A 85 -13.84 -3.42 7.54
N GLY A 86 -13.15 -4.32 6.85
CA GLY A 86 -11.80 -4.75 7.20
C GLY A 86 -10.73 -3.70 6.90
N LEU A 87 -10.85 -2.98 5.78
CA LEU A 87 -9.91 -1.93 5.37
C LEU A 87 -9.65 -0.86 6.45
N PRO A 88 -10.67 -0.21 7.06
CA PRO A 88 -10.44 0.81 8.07
C PRO A 88 -9.81 0.23 9.35
N VAL A 89 -10.07 -1.03 9.69
CA VAL A 89 -9.46 -1.69 10.86
C VAL A 89 -7.96 -1.89 10.63
N GLY A 90 -7.56 -2.39 9.46
CA GLY A 90 -6.16 -2.52 9.08
C GLY A 90 -5.44 -1.16 9.02
N TYR A 91 -6.08 -0.16 8.41
CA TYR A 91 -5.54 1.19 8.29
C TYR A 91 -5.34 1.85 9.65
N ARG A 92 -6.33 1.77 10.55
CA ARG A 92 -6.24 2.30 11.92
C ARG A 92 -5.10 1.65 12.71
N ARG A 93 -4.85 0.35 12.51
CA ARG A 93 -3.76 -0.35 13.20
C ARG A 93 -2.38 0.10 12.71
N MET A 94 -2.21 0.31 11.41
CA MET A 94 -0.96 0.83 10.84
C MET A 94 -0.71 2.30 11.21
N ALA A 95 -1.74 3.15 11.13
CA ALA A 95 -1.64 4.54 11.55
C ALA A 95 -1.31 4.66 13.06
N GLY A 96 -1.81 3.74 13.88
CA GLY A 96 -1.49 3.67 15.30
C GLY A 96 0.00 3.51 15.58
N TYR A 97 0.70 2.66 14.80
CA TYR A 97 2.14 2.46 14.97
C TYR A 97 2.94 3.71 14.61
N GLN A 98 2.59 4.41 13.53
CA GLN A 98 3.27 5.67 13.17
C GLN A 98 3.11 6.73 14.25
N ILE A 99 1.91 6.82 14.85
CA ILE A 99 1.65 7.76 15.95
C ILE A 99 2.47 7.37 17.19
N GLU A 100 2.59 6.08 17.48
CA GLU A 100 3.36 5.62 18.63
C GLU A 100 4.86 5.88 18.44
N ASP A 101 5.39 5.66 17.24
CA ASP A 101 6.78 5.93 16.89
C ASP A 101 7.09 7.43 17.02
N LEU A 102 6.24 8.29 16.45
CA LEU A 102 6.36 9.74 16.59
C LEU A 102 6.30 10.21 18.05
N LYS A 103 5.45 9.59 18.87
CA LYS A 103 5.38 9.89 20.31
C LYS A 103 6.66 9.48 21.04
N GLN A 104 7.26 8.36 20.68
CA GLN A 104 8.52 7.91 21.26
C GLN A 104 9.66 8.87 20.90
N GLU A 105 9.75 9.26 19.62
CA GLU A 105 10.72 10.25 19.17
C GLU A 105 10.54 11.59 19.89
N TYR A 106 9.31 12.10 19.96
CA TYR A 106 9.01 13.35 20.66
C TYR A 106 9.47 13.32 22.12
N LYS A 107 9.16 12.24 22.86
CA LYS A 107 9.60 12.08 24.25
C LYS A 107 11.12 12.01 24.36
N ARG A 108 11.80 11.33 23.43
CA ARG A 108 13.25 11.26 23.38
C ARG A 108 13.87 12.64 23.17
N LEU A 109 13.35 13.41 22.21
CA LEU A 109 13.84 14.78 21.95
C LEU A 109 13.60 15.70 23.16
N GLN A 110 12.45 15.60 23.83
CA GLN A 110 12.20 16.36 25.05
C GLN A 110 13.18 16.02 26.17
N ALA A 111 13.48 14.73 26.38
CA ALA A 111 14.45 14.32 27.38
C ALA A 111 15.86 14.87 27.08
N LEU A 112 16.26 14.85 25.80
CA LEU A 112 17.54 15.41 25.37
C LEU A 112 17.60 16.93 25.54
N ASN A 113 16.52 17.65 25.20
CA ASN A 113 16.45 19.09 25.42
C ASN A 113 16.57 19.44 26.91
N ALA A 114 15.82 18.75 27.78
CA ALA A 114 15.92 18.98 29.22
C ALA A 114 17.33 18.67 29.75
N GLU A 115 18.00 17.63 29.23
CA GLU A 115 19.38 17.34 29.58
C GLU A 115 20.36 18.42 29.10
N LEU A 116 20.18 18.93 27.88
CA LEU A 116 21.00 20.02 27.34
C LEU A 116 20.82 21.32 28.13
N GLU A 117 19.59 21.70 28.47
CA GLU A 117 19.29 22.86 29.30
C GLU A 117 19.95 22.75 30.68
N LEU A 118 19.93 21.56 31.30
CA LEU A 118 20.64 21.30 32.55
C LEU A 118 22.16 21.42 32.41
N ARG A 119 22.72 20.98 31.28
CA ARG A 119 24.16 21.13 31.01
C ARG A 119 24.52 22.59 30.78
N GLU A 120 23.75 23.32 29.98
CA GLU A 120 23.94 24.75 29.76
C GLU A 120 23.89 25.54 31.06
N ALA A 121 22.88 25.30 31.91
CA ALA A 121 22.79 25.93 33.22
C ALA A 121 24.01 25.65 34.11
N LYS A 122 24.57 24.43 34.06
CA LYS A 122 25.81 24.08 34.78
C LYS A 122 27.03 24.81 34.20
N LEU A 123 27.12 24.90 32.87
CA LEU A 123 28.22 25.58 32.18
C LEU A 123 28.20 27.10 32.40
N LEU A 124 27.00 27.69 32.44
CA LEU A 124 26.74 29.11 32.68
C LEU A 124 26.67 29.48 34.17
N SER A 125 26.87 28.51 35.08
CA SER A 125 26.86 28.80 36.50
C SER A 125 27.93 29.84 36.87
N PRO A 126 27.61 30.83 37.71
CA PRO A 126 28.50 31.96 38.00
C PRO A 126 29.83 31.51 38.62
N GLU A 127 29.81 30.43 39.42
CA GLU A 127 31.00 29.81 40.00
C GLU A 127 31.97 29.34 38.90
N ARG A 128 31.44 28.66 37.89
CA ARG A 128 32.21 28.08 36.79
C ARG A 128 32.69 29.16 35.80
N LEU A 129 31.92 30.22 35.62
CA LEU A 129 32.35 31.43 34.90
C LEU A 129 33.47 32.16 35.63
N ALA A 130 33.41 32.26 36.96
CA ALA A 130 34.46 32.88 37.77
C ALA A 130 35.77 32.07 37.74
N GLU A 131 35.69 30.74 37.76
CA GLU A 131 36.86 29.87 37.55
C GLU A 131 37.48 30.06 36.16
N LEU A 132 36.66 30.10 35.11
CA LEU A 132 37.13 30.35 33.74
C LEU A 132 37.76 31.74 33.59
N ALA A 133 37.17 32.77 34.19
CA ALA A 133 37.70 34.12 34.19
C ALA A 133 39.08 34.21 34.87
N ARG A 134 39.27 33.46 35.97
CA ARG A 134 40.57 33.35 36.65
C ARG A 134 41.62 32.63 35.79
N LEU A 135 41.23 31.56 35.09
CA LEU A 135 42.14 30.79 34.23
C LEU A 135 42.54 31.56 32.97
N GLN A 136 41.65 32.38 32.41
CA GLN A 136 41.89 33.14 31.18
C GLN A 136 42.37 34.59 31.44
N GLU A 137 42.72 34.91 32.70
CA GLU A 137 43.14 36.26 33.13
C GLU A 137 42.13 37.38 32.79
N PHE A 138 40.85 37.05 32.61
CA PHE A 138 39.73 37.99 32.53
C PHE A 138 39.29 38.46 33.92
N VAL A 139 40.26 38.85 34.75
CA VAL A 139 39.98 39.47 36.04
C VAL A 139 39.61 40.92 35.77
N ASP A 140 38.49 41.38 36.33
CA ASP A 140 38.07 42.78 36.23
C ASP A 140 39.26 43.68 36.63
N PRO A 141 39.76 44.54 35.73
CA PRO A 141 40.89 45.38 36.04
C PRO A 141 40.52 46.38 37.13
N ASP A 142 41.47 46.64 38.03
CA ASP A 142 41.38 47.67 39.07
C ASP A 142 40.82 48.98 38.47
N PRO A 143 39.81 49.64 39.07
CA PRO A 143 39.03 50.75 38.48
C PRO A 143 39.85 51.93 37.92
N GLY A 144 41.16 52.01 38.19
CA GLY A 144 42.08 52.98 37.57
C GLY A 144 42.70 52.60 36.22
N ARG A 145 42.46 51.39 35.67
CA ARG A 145 43.13 50.88 34.44
C ARG A 145 42.19 50.69 33.24
N VAL A 146 40.96 51.17 33.31
CA VAL A 146 40.01 51.17 32.18
C VAL A 146 40.26 52.41 31.34
N ILE A 147 40.95 52.26 30.21
CA ILE A 147 41.12 53.34 29.23
C ILE A 147 39.89 53.35 28.33
N HIS A 148 38.96 54.25 28.60
CA HIS A 148 37.94 54.60 27.61
C HIS A 148 38.66 55.36 26.47
N LEU A 149 38.77 54.76 25.28
CA LEU A 149 39.20 55.52 24.11
C LEU A 149 38.10 56.53 23.79
N ASP A 150 38.44 57.81 23.93
CA ASP A 150 37.62 58.94 23.54
C ASP A 150 37.37 58.86 22.01
N GLU A 151 36.11 59.07 21.57
CA GLU A 151 35.65 58.91 20.18
C GLU A 151 36.30 59.89 19.18
N GLN A 152 37.27 60.70 19.63
CA GLN A 152 37.82 61.83 18.86
C GLN A 152 39.09 61.53 18.07
N SER A 153 39.64 60.30 18.10
CA SER A 153 40.74 59.92 17.18
C SER A 153 40.21 59.17 15.94
N ARG A 154 39.80 59.98 14.96
CA ARG A 154 39.60 59.70 13.52
C ARG A 154 39.67 58.22 13.05
N PRO A 155 38.61 57.67 12.45
CA PRO A 155 38.64 56.35 11.83
C PRO A 155 39.42 56.41 10.50
N VAL A 156 40.59 55.78 10.46
CA VAL A 156 41.22 55.40 9.18
C VAL A 156 40.58 54.10 8.72
N MET A 157 39.44 54.24 8.05
CA MET A 157 38.79 53.15 7.34
C MET A 157 39.72 52.67 6.22
N ALA A 158 40.30 51.48 6.37
CA ALA A 158 40.88 50.74 5.25
C ALA A 158 39.73 50.29 4.34
N MET A 159 39.40 51.14 3.36
CA MET A 159 38.35 50.90 2.39
C MET A 159 38.83 49.84 1.39
N GLY A 160 38.37 48.61 1.58
CA GLY A 160 38.46 47.53 0.59
C GLY A 160 37.70 47.94 -0.67
N ARG A 161 38.43 48.01 -1.77
CA ARG A 161 37.99 48.34 -3.12
C ARG A 161 36.80 47.48 -3.57
N GLU A 162 35.69 48.14 -3.91
CA GLU A 162 34.52 47.54 -4.53
C GLU A 162 34.86 46.95 -5.92
N VAL A 163 34.51 45.68 -6.15
CA VAL A 163 34.42 45.09 -7.49
C VAL A 163 32.97 45.15 -7.94
N LYS A 164 32.71 46.06 -8.87
CA LYS A 164 31.42 46.24 -9.55
C LYS A 164 31.33 45.25 -10.71
N LEU A 165 30.42 44.28 -10.64
CA LEU A 165 29.83 43.68 -11.83
C LEU A 165 28.33 43.51 -11.61
N GLY A 166 27.57 44.39 -12.27
CA GLY A 166 26.13 44.37 -12.26
C GLY A 166 25.57 43.19 -13.05
N ALA A 167 24.47 42.64 -12.56
CA ALA A 167 23.49 41.97 -13.39
C ALA A 167 22.85 43.01 -14.33
N PRO A 168 22.34 42.58 -15.51
CA PRO A 168 20.88 42.45 -15.54
C PRO A 168 20.31 41.34 -16.46
N ALA A 169 19.11 40.93 -16.04
CA ALA A 169 17.93 40.59 -16.84
C ALA A 169 17.94 39.34 -17.75
N GLY A 170 16.90 38.52 -17.56
CA GLY A 170 16.54 37.47 -18.50
C GLY A 170 15.73 37.95 -19.69
N SER A 171 15.82 37.19 -20.78
CA SER A 171 14.77 36.95 -21.78
C SER A 171 15.14 35.66 -22.55
N ALA A 172 14.12 34.85 -22.81
CA ALA A 172 14.14 33.48 -23.37
C ALA A 172 14.34 33.47 -24.92
N PRO A 173 13.83 32.47 -25.69
CA PRO A 173 14.28 31.08 -25.92
C PRO A 173 14.65 30.80 -27.41
N ALA A 174 14.95 29.52 -27.74
CA ALA A 174 15.09 28.88 -29.08
C ALA A 174 16.43 29.17 -29.80
N ASP A 175 17.15 28.24 -30.46
CA ASP A 175 16.81 27.03 -31.24
C ASP A 175 18.12 26.18 -31.45
N PRO A 176 18.35 25.43 -32.54
CA PRO A 176 18.23 23.97 -32.76
C PRO A 176 19.55 23.14 -32.69
N GLY A 177 19.43 21.80 -32.65
CA GLY A 177 20.27 20.92 -33.49
C GLY A 177 21.33 20.00 -32.86
N ALA A 178 21.08 18.69 -32.99
CA ALA A 178 22.04 17.62 -33.34
C ALA A 178 23.17 17.23 -32.35
N ARG A 179 23.00 16.10 -31.66
CA ARG A 179 23.47 14.76 -32.07
C ARG A 179 22.98 13.68 -31.11
#